data_AF-A0A933T705-F1
#
_entry.id   AF-A0A933T705-F1
#
_cell.length_a   1.000
_cell.length_b   1.000
_cell.length_c   1.000
_cell.angle_alpha   90.00
_cell.angle_beta   90.00
_cell.angle_gamma   90.00
#
_symmetry.space_group_name_H-M   'P 1'
#
loop_
_entity.id
_entity.type
_entity.pdbx_description
1 polymer ?
#
loop_
_entity_poly.entity_id
_entity_poly.type
_entity_poly.pdbx_seq_one_letter_code
_entity_poly.pdbx_strand_id
1 'polypeptide(L)'
;IGRVCDYGSVHVDELMITEDYSHVIHIVSNIKGKLAQGKTCFEAIKAAFPGGTITGVPKVRCMEIIAELEPVSRGPYTGSIGYIGFSGNMDLNIIIRTFLIKKGFAYVQAGAGIVADSGPEREYYESLKKAEALIKTLERV
;
A
#
# COMPACT_ATOMS: atom_id res chain seq x y z
N ILE A 1 -4.02 -6.52 -12.01
CA ILE A 1 -4.89 -5.84 -13.00
C ILE A 1 -5.44 -6.75 -14.11
N GLY A 2 -4.85 -7.92 -14.39
CA GLY A 2 -5.29 -8.82 -15.48
C GLY A 2 -6.76 -9.28 -15.47
N ARG A 3 -7.47 -9.20 -14.33
CA ARG A 3 -8.92 -9.52 -14.26
C ARG A 3 -9.84 -8.46 -14.89
N VAL A 4 -9.33 -7.27 -15.14
CA VAL A 4 -10.13 -6.10 -15.59
C VAL A 4 -9.54 -5.41 -16.82
N CYS A 5 -8.40 -5.87 -17.31
CA CYS A 5 -7.76 -5.35 -18.51
C CYS A 5 -8.06 -6.23 -19.73
N ASP A 6 -7.96 -5.66 -20.92
CA ASP A 6 -8.03 -6.40 -22.18
C ASP A 6 -6.97 -7.52 -22.22
N TYR A 7 -7.34 -8.68 -22.76
CA TYR A 7 -6.42 -9.78 -22.94
C TYR A 7 -5.18 -9.35 -23.75
N GLY A 8 -3.99 -9.73 -23.29
CA GLY A 8 -2.72 -9.35 -23.92
C GLY A 8 -2.27 -7.90 -23.69
N SER A 9 -3.06 -7.05 -23.03
CA SER A 9 -2.67 -5.64 -22.79
C SER A 9 -1.79 -5.44 -21.56
N VAL A 10 -1.81 -6.38 -20.60
CA VAL A 10 -1.07 -6.26 -19.34
C VAL A 10 0.40 -6.58 -19.55
N HIS A 11 1.27 -5.66 -19.19
CA HIS A 11 2.72 -5.80 -19.29
C HIS A 11 3.41 -5.08 -18.13
N VAL A 12 4.64 -5.50 -17.85
CA VAL A 12 5.55 -4.78 -16.95
C VAL A 12 6.21 -3.68 -17.77
N ASP A 13 6.08 -2.44 -17.32
CA ASP A 13 6.63 -1.24 -17.97
C ASP A 13 8.02 -0.95 -17.41
N GLU A 14 8.15 -0.91 -16.09
CA GLU A 14 9.42 -0.78 -15.36
C GLU A 14 9.56 -1.96 -14.41
N LEU A 15 10.74 -2.57 -14.36
CA LEU A 15 11.00 -3.75 -13.55
C LEU A 15 12.15 -3.50 -12.59
N MET A 16 11.86 -3.56 -11.29
CA MET A 16 12.85 -3.50 -10.21
C MET A 16 13.78 -2.28 -10.27
N ILE A 17 13.23 -1.13 -10.65
CA ILE A 17 13.96 0.14 -10.62
C ILE A 17 14.06 0.65 -9.18
N THR A 18 15.06 1.47 -8.88
CA THR A 18 15.21 2.11 -7.58
C THR A 18 14.56 3.49 -7.56
N GLU A 19 13.73 3.75 -6.56
CA GLU A 19 13.20 5.08 -6.26
C GLU A 19 13.78 5.60 -4.94
N ASP A 20 14.48 6.73 -5.01
CA ASP A 20 15.11 7.36 -3.86
C ASP A 20 14.14 8.29 -3.13
N TYR A 21 13.90 8.02 -1.86
CA TYR A 21 13.19 8.91 -0.94
C TYR A 21 14.15 9.41 0.15
N SER A 22 13.73 10.44 0.89
CA SER A 22 14.57 11.14 1.88
C SER A 22 15.22 10.24 2.94
N HIS A 23 14.65 9.07 3.25
CA HIS A 23 15.13 8.18 4.32
C HIS A 23 15.19 6.71 3.91
N VAL A 24 14.73 6.35 2.71
CA VAL A 24 14.70 4.96 2.22
C VAL A 24 14.83 4.92 0.70
N ILE A 25 15.28 3.80 0.16
CA ILE A 25 15.23 3.49 -1.27
C ILE A 25 14.21 2.36 -1.46
N HIS A 26 13.33 2.50 -2.45
CA HIS A 26 12.35 1.46 -2.80
C HIS A 26 12.74 0.78 -4.11
N ILE A 27 12.61 -0.54 -4.16
CA ILE A 27 12.65 -1.29 -5.43
C ILE A 27 11.22 -1.37 -5.93
N VAL A 28 10.95 -0.75 -7.07
CA VAL A 28 9.60 -0.58 -7.63
C VAL A 28 9.52 -1.21 -9.01
N SER A 29 8.34 -1.78 -9.31
CA SER A 29 7.99 -2.22 -10.65
C SER A 29 6.65 -1.61 -11.04
N ASN A 30 6.56 -1.09 -12.26
CA ASN A 30 5.36 -0.52 -12.84
C ASN A 30 4.66 -1.55 -13.73
N ILE A 31 3.37 -1.77 -13.52
CA ILE A 31 2.55 -2.69 -14.31
C ILE A 31 1.41 -1.91 -14.93
N LYS A 32 1.34 -1.93 -16.27
CA LYS A 32 0.34 -1.21 -17.06
C LYS A 32 -0.56 -2.19 -17.81
N GLY A 33 -1.75 -1.73 -18.16
CA GLY A 33 -2.72 -2.48 -18.95
C GLY A 33 -3.87 -1.60 -19.42
N LYS A 34 -4.51 -1.99 -20.51
CA LYS A 34 -5.68 -1.27 -21.05
C LYS A 34 -6.94 -1.80 -20.37
N LEU A 35 -7.73 -0.92 -19.76
CA LEU A 35 -8.98 -1.32 -19.13
C LEU A 35 -9.94 -1.92 -20.17
N ALA A 36 -10.56 -3.06 -19.85
CA ALA A 36 -11.39 -3.78 -20.81
C ALA A 36 -12.68 -3.02 -21.15
N GLN A 37 -13.23 -3.27 -22.34
CA GLN A 37 -14.49 -2.65 -22.76
C GLN A 37 -15.61 -2.90 -21.75
N GLY A 38 -16.34 -1.84 -21.39
CA GLY A 38 -17.44 -1.89 -20.41
C GLY A 38 -16.99 -1.95 -18.95
N LYS A 39 -15.68 -1.94 -18.66
CA LYS A 39 -15.15 -1.75 -17.31
C LYS A 39 -14.89 -0.26 -17.05
N THR A 40 -15.01 0.14 -15.79
CA THR A 40 -14.74 1.51 -15.32
C THR A 40 -13.62 1.51 -14.27
N CYS A 41 -13.24 2.71 -13.84
CA CYS A 41 -12.28 2.88 -12.75
C CYS A 41 -12.71 2.14 -11.46
N PHE A 42 -14.01 1.98 -11.21
CA PHE A 42 -14.51 1.25 -10.05
C PHE A 42 -14.19 -0.25 -10.09
N GLU A 43 -14.24 -0.88 -11.26
CA GLU A 43 -13.80 -2.28 -11.41
C GLU A 43 -12.29 -2.41 -11.21
N ALA A 44 -11.52 -1.42 -11.67
CA ALA A 44 -10.08 -1.37 -11.41
C ALA A 44 -9.77 -1.27 -9.91
N ILE A 45 -10.48 -0.40 -9.18
CA ILE A 45 -10.37 -0.29 -7.71
C ILE A 45 -10.70 -1.63 -7.05
N LYS A 46 -11.87 -2.21 -7.34
CA LYS A 46 -12.29 -3.51 -6.75
C LYS A 46 -11.29 -4.64 -7.03
N ALA A 47 -10.66 -4.63 -8.20
CA ALA A 47 -9.71 -5.66 -8.57
C ALA A 47 -8.34 -5.50 -7.92
N ALA A 48 -7.93 -4.26 -7.61
CA ALA A 48 -6.60 -3.93 -7.11
C ALA A 48 -6.55 -3.74 -5.59
N PHE A 49 -7.59 -3.16 -4.99
CA PHE A 49 -7.65 -2.80 -3.58
C PHE A 49 -7.97 -4.01 -2.68
N PRO A 50 -7.40 -4.08 -1.45
CA PRO A 50 -6.23 -3.33 -0.98
C PRO A 50 -4.95 -3.81 -1.67
N GLY A 51 -3.91 -2.98 -1.70
CA GLY A 51 -2.65 -3.27 -2.41
C GLY A 51 -1.97 -4.57 -1.94
N GLY A 52 -1.31 -5.30 -2.85
CA GLY A 52 -0.65 -6.57 -2.50
C GLY A 52 0.53 -6.40 -1.53
N THR A 53 1.29 -5.30 -1.67
CA THR A 53 2.50 -5.01 -0.88
C THR A 53 2.24 -4.75 0.60
N ILE A 54 1.00 -4.38 0.97
CA ILE A 54 0.60 -4.07 2.36
C ILE A 54 -0.33 -5.11 2.98
N THR A 55 -0.64 -6.17 2.21
CA THR A 55 -1.44 -7.32 2.65
C THR A 55 -0.61 -8.59 2.60
N GLY A 56 -0.26 -9.04 1.40
CA GLY A 56 0.51 -10.24 1.14
C GLY A 56 -0.06 -11.07 -0.01
N VAL A 57 0.49 -12.27 -0.19
CA VAL A 57 0.06 -13.23 -1.21
C VAL A 57 0.00 -14.64 -0.61
N PRO A 58 -1.11 -15.41 -0.79
CA PRO A 58 -2.38 -15.04 -1.43
C PRO A 58 -3.19 -13.99 -0.65
N LYS A 59 -3.65 -12.93 -1.33
CA LYS A 59 -4.21 -11.70 -0.71
C LYS A 59 -5.27 -11.97 0.36
N VAL A 60 -6.29 -12.77 0.03
CA VAL A 60 -7.41 -13.03 0.95
C VAL A 60 -6.93 -13.73 2.22
N ARG A 61 -6.10 -14.77 2.09
CA ARG A 61 -5.58 -15.48 3.25
C ARG A 61 -4.65 -14.62 4.10
N CYS A 62 -3.81 -13.78 3.48
CA CYS A 62 -2.98 -12.84 4.22
C CYS A 62 -3.83 -11.82 5.00
N MET A 63 -4.93 -11.32 4.42
CA MET A 63 -5.85 -10.43 5.11
C MET A 63 -6.54 -11.09 6.31
N GLU A 64 -6.92 -12.37 6.20
CA GLU A 64 -7.46 -13.13 7.34
C GLU A 64 -6.43 -13.25 8.47
N ILE A 65 -5.19 -13.64 8.15
CA ILE A 65 -4.10 -13.74 9.14
C ILE A 65 -3.84 -12.37 9.80
N ILE A 66 -3.79 -11.29 9.01
CA ILE A 66 -3.65 -9.93 9.55
C ILE A 66 -4.79 -9.62 10.53
N ALA A 67 -6.02 -9.96 10.18
CA ALA A 67 -7.18 -9.72 11.04
C ALA A 67 -7.18 -10.60 12.31
N GLU A 68 -6.62 -11.81 12.23
CA GLU A 68 -6.42 -12.71 13.38
C GLU A 68 -5.35 -12.18 14.35
N LEU A 69 -4.28 -11.57 13.82
CA LEU A 69 -3.10 -11.16 14.61
C LEU A 69 -3.15 -9.71 15.10
N GLU A 70 -3.73 -8.78 14.33
CA GLU A 70 -3.79 -7.38 14.72
C GLU A 70 -4.92 -7.14 15.75
N PRO A 71 -4.64 -6.48 16.89
CA PRO A 71 -5.63 -6.32 17.95
C PRO A 71 -6.73 -5.31 17.62
N VAL A 72 -6.59 -4.56 16.52
CA VAL A 72 -7.49 -3.48 16.11
C VAL A 72 -7.62 -3.45 14.59
N SER A 73 -8.73 -2.92 14.09
CA SER A 73 -8.86 -2.61 12.67
C SER A 73 -7.88 -1.51 12.26
N ARG A 74 -7.29 -1.62 11.07
CA ARG A 74 -6.33 -0.64 10.52
C ARG A 74 -6.90 0.76 10.26
N GLY A 75 -8.22 0.90 10.20
CA GLY A 75 -8.85 2.17 9.85
C GLY A 75 -8.33 2.67 8.48
N PRO A 76 -7.84 3.92 8.37
CA PRO A 76 -7.25 4.42 7.13
C PRO A 76 -5.92 3.74 6.75
N TYR A 77 -5.16 3.17 7.69
CA TYR A 77 -3.83 2.63 7.37
C TYR A 77 -3.93 1.51 6.33
N THR A 78 -3.09 1.58 5.29
CA THR A 78 -3.09 0.70 4.11
C THR A 78 -4.36 0.76 3.25
N GLY A 79 -5.24 1.71 3.53
CA GLY A 79 -6.33 2.14 2.65
C GLY A 79 -5.83 3.01 1.49
N SER A 80 -6.70 3.86 0.96
CA SER A 80 -6.37 4.73 -0.19
C SER A 80 -6.99 6.12 -0.06
N ILE A 81 -6.24 7.16 -0.45
CA ILE A 81 -6.70 8.54 -0.63
C ILE A 81 -6.42 8.95 -2.07
N GLY A 82 -7.32 9.74 -2.65
CA GLY A 82 -7.11 10.33 -3.96
C GLY A 82 -8.41 10.88 -4.54
N TYR A 83 -8.56 10.85 -5.86
CA TYR A 83 -9.71 11.40 -6.54
C TYR A 83 -10.23 10.49 -7.66
N ILE A 84 -11.51 10.65 -7.97
CA ILE A 84 -12.16 10.10 -9.16
C ILE A 84 -12.85 11.27 -9.86
N GLY A 85 -12.42 11.57 -11.07
CA GLY A 85 -12.99 12.62 -11.90
C GLY A 85 -14.24 12.16 -12.65
N PHE A 86 -15.07 13.10 -13.07
CA PHE A 86 -16.28 12.82 -13.85
C PHE A 86 -16.01 12.17 -15.21
N SER A 87 -14.78 12.30 -15.74
CA SER A 87 -14.34 11.62 -16.96
C SER A 87 -13.98 10.14 -16.74
N GLY A 88 -14.03 9.64 -15.50
CA GLY A 88 -13.61 8.30 -15.13
C GLY A 88 -12.10 8.17 -14.84
N ASN A 89 -11.32 9.23 -15.02
CA ASN A 89 -9.93 9.27 -14.59
C ASN A 89 -9.86 9.23 -13.07
N MET A 90 -8.88 8.53 -12.52
CA MET A 90 -8.64 8.46 -11.09
C MET A 90 -7.15 8.42 -10.79
N ASP A 91 -6.79 8.89 -9.61
CA ASP A 91 -5.47 8.66 -9.02
C ASP A 91 -5.69 8.37 -7.53
N LEU A 92 -5.10 7.26 -7.06
CA LEU A 92 -5.35 6.69 -5.75
C LEU A 92 -4.02 6.17 -5.19
N ASN A 93 -3.64 6.65 -4.01
CA ASN A 93 -2.44 6.21 -3.33
C ASN A 93 -2.69 5.03 -2.38
N ILE A 94 -1.64 4.55 -1.72
CA ILE A 94 -1.76 3.72 -0.52
C ILE A 94 -1.46 4.60 0.69
N ILE A 95 -2.33 4.56 1.71
CA ILE A 95 -2.15 5.33 2.94
C ILE A 95 -1.09 4.64 3.81
N ILE A 96 0.15 5.03 3.61
CA ILE A 96 1.30 4.70 4.47
C ILE A 96 1.98 6.02 4.89
N ARG A 97 2.83 5.97 5.92
CA ARG A 97 3.57 7.16 6.39
C ARG A 97 2.66 8.39 6.55
N THR A 98 1.50 8.18 7.19
CA THR A 98 0.48 9.20 7.41
C THR A 98 0.09 9.22 8.88
N PHE A 99 -0.08 10.42 9.45
CA PHE A 99 -0.71 10.58 10.77
C PHE A 99 -2.24 10.54 10.63
N LEU A 100 -2.89 9.76 11.47
CA LEU A 100 -4.32 9.95 11.75
C LEU A 100 -4.43 10.80 13.01
N ILE A 101 -5.04 11.99 12.93
CA ILE A 101 -5.24 12.86 14.09
C ILE A 101 -6.70 12.75 14.55
N LYS A 102 -6.90 12.38 15.82
CA LYS A 102 -8.24 12.27 16.40
C LYS A 102 -8.19 12.63 17.88
N LYS A 103 -9.04 13.58 18.29
CA LYS A 103 -9.21 14.02 19.69
C LYS A 103 -7.88 14.41 20.37
N GLY A 104 -7.01 15.14 19.65
CA GLY A 104 -5.72 15.58 20.18
C GLY A 104 -4.61 14.51 20.17
N PHE A 105 -4.90 13.29 19.71
CA PHE A 105 -3.88 12.23 19.55
C PHE A 105 -3.50 12.06 18.07
N ALA A 106 -2.21 11.92 17.81
CA ALA A 106 -1.67 11.54 16.51
C ALA A 106 -1.31 10.05 16.53
N TYR A 107 -1.92 9.28 15.64
CA TYR A 107 -1.68 7.84 15.48
C TYR A 107 -0.79 7.59 14.27
N VAL A 108 0.24 6.75 14.44
CA VAL A 108 1.11 6.27 13.37
C VAL A 108 1.06 4.76 13.35
N GLN A 109 0.90 4.18 12.17
CA GLN A 109 1.03 2.75 11.94
C GLN A 109 2.10 2.50 10.88
N ALA A 110 2.92 1.48 11.13
CA ALA A 110 3.96 1.00 10.25
C ALA A 110 4.07 -0.51 10.38
N GLY A 111 4.61 -1.14 9.34
CA GLY A 111 4.74 -2.59 9.26
C GLY A 111 5.86 -2.99 8.30
N ALA A 112 6.16 -4.27 8.30
CA ALA A 112 7.17 -4.89 7.45
C ALA A 112 6.58 -6.11 6.73
N GLY A 113 7.15 -6.44 5.58
CA GLY A 113 6.70 -7.56 4.76
C GLY A 113 7.37 -8.84 5.23
N ILE A 114 6.60 -9.76 5.82
CA ILE A 114 7.15 -11.00 6.37
C ILE A 114 7.26 -12.07 5.27
N VAL A 115 8.45 -12.64 5.15
CA VAL A 115 8.77 -13.77 4.28
C VAL A 115 9.39 -14.91 5.10
N ALA A 116 9.60 -16.07 4.48
CA ALA A 116 10.03 -17.28 5.19
C ALA A 116 11.42 -17.13 5.87
N ASP A 117 12.26 -16.25 5.35
CA ASP A 117 13.61 -15.94 5.83
C ASP A 117 13.67 -14.66 6.69
N SER A 118 12.52 -14.07 7.01
CA SER A 118 12.43 -12.90 7.90
C SER A 118 12.93 -13.23 9.30
N GLY A 119 13.70 -12.31 9.88
CA GLY A 119 14.11 -12.38 11.28
C GLY A 119 13.22 -11.46 12.13
N PRO A 120 12.50 -11.94 13.15
CA PRO A 120 11.51 -11.13 13.88
C PRO A 120 12.03 -9.77 14.36
N GLU A 121 13.24 -9.72 14.92
CA GLU A 121 13.86 -8.48 15.38
C GLU A 121 14.12 -7.50 14.24
N ARG A 122 14.60 -7.99 13.08
CA ARG A 122 14.87 -7.15 11.91
C ARG A 122 13.60 -6.48 11.39
N GLU A 123 12.52 -7.25 11.28
CA GLU A 123 11.22 -6.76 10.81
C GLU A 123 10.62 -5.73 11.77
N TYR A 124 10.78 -5.96 13.08
CA TYR A 124 10.39 -5.00 14.10
C TYR A 124 11.17 -3.69 13.96
N TYR A 125 12.50 -3.76 13.82
CA TYR A 125 13.32 -2.56 13.60
C TYR A 125 12.97 -1.84 12.30
N GLU A 126 12.68 -2.55 11.22
CA GLU A 126 12.25 -1.93 9.97
C GLU A 126 10.93 -1.15 10.15
N SER A 127 9.97 -1.72 10.87
CA SER A 127 8.70 -1.05 11.17
C SER A 127 8.92 0.25 11.96
N LEU A 128 9.81 0.23 12.96
CA LEU A 128 10.20 1.42 13.71
C LEU A 128 10.89 2.46 12.82
N LYS A 129 11.82 2.04 11.96
CA LYS A 129 12.52 2.94 11.02
C LYS A 129 11.57 3.61 10.03
N LYS A 130 10.54 2.91 9.57
CA LYS A 130 9.49 3.47 8.72
C LYS A 130 8.63 4.52 9.43
N ALA A 131 8.40 4.36 10.73
CA ALA A 131 7.65 5.30 11.57
C ALA A 131 8.52 6.48 12.06
N GLU A 132 9.82 6.28 12.26
CA GLU A 132 10.77 7.25 12.84
C GLU A 132 10.73 8.61 12.13
N ALA A 133 10.67 8.61 10.81
CA ALA A 133 10.63 9.84 10.02
C ALA A 133 9.42 10.72 10.36
N LEU A 134 8.25 10.12 10.65
CA LEU A 134 7.07 10.84 11.10
C LEU A 134 7.20 11.26 12.56
N ILE A 135 7.61 10.36 13.45
CA ILE A 135 7.68 10.64 14.89
C ILE A 135 8.59 11.85 15.16
N LYS A 136 9.75 11.91 14.47
CA LYS A 136 10.69 13.04 14.56
C LYS A 136 10.10 14.39 14.14
N THR A 137 9.02 14.45 13.36
CA THR A 137 8.41 15.74 13.01
C THR A 137 7.60 16.31 14.16
N LEU A 138 7.09 15.47 15.07
CA LEU A 138 6.38 15.92 16.27
C LEU A 138 7.34 16.47 17.34
N GLU A 139 8.58 15.98 17.38
CA GLU A 139 9.61 16.44 18.34
C GLU A 139 10.19 17.83 18.00
N ARG A 140 9.99 18.29 16.76
CA ARG A 140 10.49 19.59 16.27
C ARG A 140 9.49 20.74 16.45
N VAL A 141 8.35 20.47 17.08
CA VAL A 141 7.32 21.44 17.43
C VAL A 141 7.37 21.68 18.94
#